data_AF-A0A932FQV4-F1
#
_entry.id   AF-A0A932FQV4-F1
#
_cell.length_a   1.000
_cell.length_b   1.000
_cell.length_c   1.000
_cell.angle_alpha   90.00
_cell.angle_beta   90.00
_cell.angle_gamma   90.00
#
_symmetry.space_group_name_H-M   'P 1'
#
loop_
_entity.id
_entity.type
_entity.pdbx_description
1 polymer ?
#
loop_
_entity_poly.entity_id
_entity_poly.type
_entity_poly.pdbx_seq_one_letter_code
_entity_poly.pdbx_strand_id
1 'polypeptide(L)' 'MGLRLRGEQAQELPEKGAKIYSEHRDVGGVTSAASSPRLGPIALGYIHRDFVTPGTRVEVETRSGRAAAIVSELGKIESC' A
#
# COMPACT_ATOMS: atom_id res chain seq x y z
N MET A 1 4.33 9.39 1.13
CA MET A 1 4.07 8.69 -0.15
C MET A 1 2.75 7.98 -0.06
N GLY A 2 2.02 7.83 -1.16
CA GLY A 2 0.77 7.06 -1.20
C GLY A 2 1.07 5.58 -1.48
N LEU A 3 0.29 4.68 -0.90
CA LEU A 3 0.39 3.26 -1.24
C LEU A 3 -0.94 2.80 -1.83
N ARG A 4 -0.91 2.33 -3.08
CA ARG A 4 -2.11 1.77 -3.68
C ARG A 4 -2.05 0.25 -3.57
N LEU A 5 -2.96 -0.31 -2.80
CA LEU A 5 -3.14 -1.76 -2.78
C LEU A 5 -3.79 -2.17 -4.09
N ARG A 6 -3.20 -3.12 -4.81
CA ARG A 6 -3.75 -3.64 -6.06
C ARG A 6 -3.57 -5.14 -6.06
N GLY A 7 -4.61 -5.84 -5.65
CA GLY A 7 -4.66 -7.29 -5.68
C GLY A 7 -6.10 -7.76 -5.65
N GLU A 8 -6.37 -8.89 -6.29
CA GLU A 8 -7.66 -9.59 -6.18
C GLU A 8 -7.97 -10.02 -4.73
N GLN A 9 -6.95 -10.09 -3.86
CA GLN A 9 -7.06 -10.30 -2.41
C GLN A 9 -7.03 -9.01 -1.58
N ALA A 10 -6.85 -7.84 -2.20
CA ALA A 10 -6.82 -6.56 -1.49
C ALA A 10 -8.21 -6.10 -1.07
N GLN A 11 -9.25 -6.94 -1.05
CA GLN A 11 -10.59 -6.56 -0.57
C GLN A 11 -10.57 -6.05 0.88
N GLU A 12 -9.56 -6.44 1.65
CA GLU A 12 -9.41 -6.10 3.06
C GLU A 12 -8.49 -4.89 3.26
N LEU A 13 -8.96 -3.94 4.08
CA LEU A 13 -8.18 -2.78 4.49
C LEU A 13 -7.06 -3.22 5.45
N PRO A 14 -5.80 -2.82 5.21
CA PRO A 14 -4.75 -3.04 6.18
C PRO A 14 -5.01 -2.23 7.44
N GLU A 15 -4.55 -2.76 8.57
CA GLU A 15 -4.67 -2.04 9.83
C GLU A 15 -3.70 -0.85 9.89
N LYS A 16 -4.06 0.13 10.70
CA LYS A 16 -3.15 1.23 11.02
C LYS A 16 -1.94 0.65 11.75
N GLY A 17 -0.75 0.91 11.23
CA GLY A 17 0.51 0.36 11.74
C GLY A 17 0.94 -0.94 11.04
N ALA A 18 0.15 -1.47 10.10
CA ALA A 18 0.52 -2.64 9.34
C ALA A 18 1.89 -2.50 8.66
N LYS A 19 2.70 -3.55 8.72
CA LYS A 19 4.03 -3.54 8.11
C LYS A 19 3.95 -3.67 6.59
N ILE A 20 4.86 -2.95 5.92
CA ILE A 20 5.06 -3.04 4.48
C ILE A 20 6.36 -3.79 4.25
N TYR A 21 6.29 -4.81 3.42
CA TYR A 21 7.39 -5.67 3.04
C TYR A 21 7.70 -5.49 1.55
N SER A 22 8.97 -5.48 1.18
CA SER A 22 9.42 -5.60 -0.20
C SER A 22 10.22 -6.89 -0.32
N GLU A 23 9.68 -7.84 -1.08
CA GLU A 23 10.17 -9.21 -1.20
C GLU A 23 10.26 -9.94 0.15
N HIS A 24 11.35 -9.72 0.89
CA HIS A 24 11.59 -10.33 2.20
C HIS A 24 12.04 -9.31 3.26
N ARG A 25 12.03 -8.01 2.94
CA ARG A 25 12.47 -6.95 3.85
C ARG A 25 11.32 -6.09 4.33
N ASP A 26 11.30 -5.79 5.61
CA ASP A 26 10.56 -4.67 6.19
C ASP A 26 11.08 -3.38 5.54
N VAL A 27 10.17 -2.64 4.89
CA VAL A 27 10.49 -1.38 4.21
C VAL A 27 9.68 -0.22 4.75
N GLY A 28 8.76 -0.44 5.69
CA GLY A 28 7.96 0.64 6.24
C GLY A 28 6.67 0.19 6.91
N GLY A 29 5.76 1.15 7.09
CA GLY A 29 4.50 0.92 7.78
C GLY A 29 3.37 1.80 7.29
N VAL A 30 2.16 1.24 7.36
CA VAL A 30 0.90 1.92 7.06
C VAL A 30 0.57 2.88 8.20
N THR A 31 0.29 4.14 7.87
CA THR A 31 -0.16 5.17 8.81
C THR A 31 -1.67 5.32 8.81
N SER A 32 -2.32 5.07 7.67
CA SER A 32 -3.77 5.16 7.50
C SER A 32 -4.23 4.30 6.34
N ALA A 33 -5.44 3.78 6.40
CA ALA A 33 -6.05 3.03 5.31
C ALA A 33 -7.50 3.51 5.12
N ALA A 34 -7.96 3.57 3.88
CA ALA A 34 -9.32 3.98 3.53
C ALA A 34 -9.82 3.16 2.34
N SER A 35 -11.11 2.82 2.32
CA SER A 35 -11.73 2.18 1.15
C SER A 35 -12.38 3.26 0.28
N SER A 36 -11.99 3.33 -0.99
CA SER A 36 -12.59 4.23 -1.97
C SER A 36 -13.52 3.44 -2.90
N PRO A 37 -14.79 3.86 -3.09
CA PRO A 37 -15.70 3.20 -4.02
C PRO A 37 -15.22 3.23 -5.48
N ARG A 38 -14.44 4.25 -5.87
CA ARG A 38 -13.93 4.42 -7.24
C ARG A 38 -12.61 3.69 -7.49
N LEU A 39 -11.73 3.66 -6.48
CA LEU A 39 -10.35 3.18 -6.63
C LEU A 39 -10.08 1.84 -5.94
N GLY A 40 -11.03 1.37 -5.12
CA GLY A 40 -10.83 0.28 -4.20
C GLY A 40 -10.10 0.73 -2.91
N PRO A 41 -9.60 -0.22 -2.14
CA PRO A 41 -8.86 0.06 -0.90
C PRO A 41 -7.51 0.70 -1.18
N ILE A 42 -7.26 1.77 -0.45
CA ILE A 42 -6.07 2.60 -0.53
C ILE A 42 -5.43 2.72 0.86
N ALA A 43 -4.11 2.81 0.89
CA ALA A 43 -3.36 2.99 2.13
C ALA A 43 -2.35 4.13 2.00
N LEU A 44 -2.03 4.72 3.13
CA LEU A 44 -0.99 5.72 3.29
C LEU A 44 0.04 5.11 4.23
N GLY A 45 1.31 5.28 3.89
CA GLY A 45 2.40 4.73 4.67
C GLY A 45 3.72 5.42 4.39
N TYR A 46 4.62 5.30 5.34
CA TYR A 46 6.01 5.67 5.14
C TYR A 46 6.77 4.43 4.70
N ILE A 47 7.56 4.57 3.65
CA ILE A 47 8.40 3.52 3.08
C ILE A 47 9.82 4.08 3.01
N HIS A 48 10.82 3.23 3.16
CA HIS A 48 12.22 3.57 3.03
C HIS A 48 12.47 4.19 1.65
N ARG A 49 13.26 5.28 1.61
CA ARG A 49 13.50 6.09 0.39
C ARG A 49 14.04 5.29 -0.80
N ASP A 50 14.67 4.17 -0.55
CA ASP A 50 15.22 3.30 -1.61
C ASP A 50 14.13 2.51 -2.34
N PHE A 51 12.91 2.47 -1.79
CA PHE A 51 11.75 1.73 -2.30
C PHE A 51 10.53 2.62 -2.56
N VAL A 52 10.72 3.95 -2.59
CA VAL A 52 9.64 4.90 -2.90
C VAL A 52 9.36 5.01 -4.40
N THR A 53 10.14 4.31 -5.23
CA THR A 53 9.98 4.31 -6.69
C THR A 53 8.56 3.87 -7.06
N PRO A 54 7.79 4.72 -7.76
CA PRO A 54 6.45 4.37 -8.19
C PRO A 54 6.45 3.13 -9.09
N GLY A 55 5.45 2.26 -8.91
CA GLY A 55 5.37 0.98 -9.61
C GLY A 55 6.10 -0.17 -8.90
N THR A 56 6.84 0.10 -7.82
CA THR A 56 7.45 -0.95 -6.99
C THR A 56 6.36 -1.83 -6.37
N ARG A 57 6.48 -3.14 -6.56
CA ARG A 57 5.62 -4.14 -5.91
C ARG A 57 6.07 -4.36 -4.48
N VAL A 58 5.13 -4.25 -3.57
CA VAL A 58 5.32 -4.47 -2.13
C VAL A 58 4.17 -5.31 -1.60
N GLU A 59 4.34 -5.86 -0.41
CA GLU A 59 3.33 -6.62 0.30
C GLU A 59 2.98 -5.89 1.59
N VAL A 60 1.70 -5.79 1.92
CA VAL A 60 1.24 -5.17 3.15
C VAL A 60 0.62 -6.23 4.03
N GLU A 61 0.93 -6.18 5.31
CA GLU A 61 0.31 -7.04 6.30
C GLU A 61 -1.17 -6.66 6.49
N THR A 62 -2.06 -7.62 6.28
CA THR A 62 -3.50 -7.49 6.57
C THR A 62 -3.91 -8.57 7.56
N ARG A 63 -5.14 -8.48 8.07
CA ARG A 63 -5.67 -9.45 9.03
C ARG A 63 -5.76 -10.85 8.44
N SER A 64 -6.03 -10.95 7.14
CA SER A 64 -6.15 -12.22 6.42
C SER A 64 -4.82 -12.78 5.89
N GLY A 65 -3.72 -12.02 5.99
CA GLY A 65 -2.41 -12.41 5.46
C GLY A 65 -1.69 -11.25 4.78
N ARG A 66 -0.69 -11.53 3.95
CA ARG A 66 0.00 -10.49 3.18
C ARG A 66 -0.76 -10.20 1.89
N ALA A 67 -1.06 -8.92 1.65
CA ALA A 67 -1.72 -8.45 0.44
C ALA A 67 -0.72 -7.74 -0.48
N ALA A 68 -0.73 -8.09 -1.77
CA ALA A 68 0.10 -7.41 -2.76
C ALA A 68 -0.36 -5.95 -3.01
N ALA A 69 0.60 -5.06 -3.14
CA ALA A 69 0.41 -3.63 -3.26
C ALA A 69 1.45 -3.00 -4.20
N ILE A 70 1.16 -1.81 -4.69
CA ILE A 70 2.01 -1.05 -5.59
C ILE A 70 2.21 0.35 -5.01
N VAL A 71 3.47 0.79 -4.96
CA VAL A 71 3.82 2.14 -4.54
C VAL A 71 3.37 3.14 -5.62
N SER A 72 2.65 4.18 -5.22
CA SER A 72 2.19 5.24 -6.12
C SER A 72 2.49 6.62 -5.55
N GLU A 73 2.82 7.58 -6.41
CA GLU A 73 2.96 8.96 -5.95
C GLU A 73 1.60 9.55 -5.59
N LEU A 74 1.54 10.21 -4.43
CA LEU A 74 0.34 10.89 -3.95
C LEU A 74 -0.04 12.10 -4.83
N GLY A 75 0.83 12.52 -5.75
CA GLY A 75 0.56 13.59 -6.72
C GLY A 75 -0.24 13.17 -7.97
N LYS A 76 -0.56 11.88 -8.14
CA LYS A 76 -1.30 11.35 -9.31
C LYS A 76 -2.58 10.60 -8.96
N ILE A 77 -3.20 10.88 -7.82
CA ILE A 77 -4.55 10.37 -7.49
C ILE A 77 -5.68 11.20 -8.11
N GLU A 78 -5.37 12.37 -8.69
CA GLU A 78 -6.30 13.17 -9.50
C GLU A 78 -5.88 13.17 -10.96
N SER A 79 -6.40 12.24 -11.76
CA SER A 79 -6.70 12.42 -13.19
C SER A 79 -7.23 11.11 -13.77
N CYS A 80 -8.55 10.95 -13.67
CA CYS A 80 -9.44 10.31 -14.66
C CYS A 80 -10.89 10.65 -14.30
#